data_AF-A0A9P9E1N3-F1
#
_entry.id   AF-A0A9P9E1N3-F1
#
_cell.length_a   1.000
_cell.length_b   1.000
_cell.length_c   1.000
_cell.angle_alpha   90.00
_cell.angle_beta   90.00
_cell.angle_gamma   90.00
#
_symmetry.space_group_name_H-M   'P 1'
#
loop_
_entity.id
_entity.type
_entity.pdbx_description
1 polymer ?
#
loop_
_entity_poly.entity_id
_entity_poly.type
_entity_poly.pdbx_seq_one_letter_code
_entity_poly.pdbx_strand_id
1 'polypeptide(L)'
;MAIPGKSLASTAHVNMMTDTIIANLPAEGLRAIMRSLLASHPEVTGSFERETRRYIQEISVAAIKSKQPVADIKNLRQSQHIIRCMVGSGLCFQSLPLLSKLAVQGMDITPDSKQVNELECFLASVDGDIVQTLTAVQKTLFVMTGVRTFSEEEKLLLENLYVALVNCETISRQAQREYPFARGLGVTANVFGVSQPDVALESSCFHRGTNEVPLPVEIKETFQLKDRRLPRIFSGLWQMSSPAWGAAPTSKIVNQFSKHIQGGFTAFDMADHYGDAEVIFGRFRSSYPHKNAIFAATKYCVFHPMEVSRKAVQDNVSERCNRLQQRKIDLLQFHWQFYDDKKYLDALRYLEDDERVDMIGLCNFDTKHLEEVLNSGITVHSNQIQFSLIDSRPAVEMGEVCLKHNIKLLTYGTLCGGFLAEKWLNKPEPEVYDDTITPSQRKYQGMIRSWGGWVLFQELLTALKSIATKHSVDISNVATRWVLDFPYVGAVIVGARMGISEHTDANLASFGWSLDQDDQDKVEKILDRSRRREMFETIGDCGAEYR
;
A
#
# COMPACT_ATOMS: atom_id res chain seq x y z
N MET A 1 -19.19 29.04 -8.04
CA MET A 1 -20.56 29.28 -8.52
C MET A 1 -21.41 28.07 -8.18
N ALA A 2 -22.49 28.25 -7.41
CA ALA A 2 -23.42 27.19 -7.06
C ALA A 2 -24.15 26.70 -8.33
N ILE A 3 -24.11 25.39 -8.59
CA ILE A 3 -24.94 24.78 -9.63
C ILE A 3 -26.40 24.82 -9.12
N PRO A 4 -27.35 25.40 -9.86
CA PRO A 4 -28.73 25.45 -9.43
C PRO A 4 -29.30 24.04 -9.34
N GLY A 5 -30.07 23.76 -8.29
CA GLY A 5 -30.80 22.50 -8.12
C GLY A 5 -31.67 22.22 -9.34
N LYS A 6 -31.28 21.21 -10.13
CA LYS A 6 -32.09 20.69 -11.23
C LYS A 6 -33.38 20.11 -10.68
N SER A 7 -34.52 20.58 -11.18
CA SER A 7 -35.84 20.03 -10.84
C SER A 7 -35.96 18.58 -11.33
N LEU A 8 -36.78 17.78 -10.66
CA LEU A 8 -37.15 16.40 -11.03
C LEU A 8 -37.73 16.26 -12.45
N ALA A 9 -38.04 17.36 -13.16
CA ALA A 9 -38.47 17.33 -14.55
C ALA A 9 -37.30 17.27 -15.56
N SER A 10 -36.05 17.53 -15.13
CA SER A 10 -34.87 17.52 -16.01
C SER A 10 -34.22 16.13 -16.19
N THR A 11 -34.68 15.11 -15.46
CA THR A 11 -34.20 13.72 -15.54
C THR A 11 -34.78 12.93 -16.73
N ALA A 12 -35.76 13.48 -17.46
CA ALA A 12 -36.39 12.82 -18.60
C ALA A 12 -35.63 13.02 -19.94
N HIS A 13 -34.57 13.82 -19.98
CA HIS A 13 -33.80 14.07 -21.20
C HIS A 13 -32.64 13.07 -21.34
N VAL A 14 -32.88 11.96 -22.04
CA VAL A 14 -31.84 11.01 -22.44
C VAL A 14 -31.30 11.40 -23.81
N ASN A 15 -30.00 11.65 -23.92
CA ASN A 15 -29.37 11.77 -25.23
C ASN A 15 -29.26 10.37 -25.86
N MET A 16 -30.15 10.06 -26.80
CA MET A 16 -30.23 8.74 -27.44
C MET A 16 -28.91 8.30 -28.10
N MET A 17 -28.09 9.23 -28.60
CA MET A 17 -26.78 8.91 -29.16
C MET A 17 -25.79 8.49 -28.07
N THR A 18 -25.81 9.18 -26.92
CA THR A 18 -24.99 8.80 -25.76
C THR A 18 -25.44 7.46 -25.17
N ASP A 19 -26.75 7.22 -25.09
CA ASP A 19 -27.29 5.93 -24.64
C ASP A 19 -26.88 4.78 -25.56
N THR A 20 -26.91 5.01 -26.88
CA THR A 20 -26.40 4.05 -27.87
C THR A 20 -24.93 3.71 -27.65
N ILE A 21 -24.10 4.70 -27.29
CA ILE A 21 -22.69 4.47 -26.94
C ILE A 21 -22.60 3.58 -25.69
N ILE A 22 -23.32 3.91 -24.62
CA ILE A 22 -23.29 3.15 -23.36
C ILE A 22 -23.79 1.72 -23.56
N ALA A 23 -24.86 1.53 -24.33
CA ALA A 23 -25.48 0.23 -24.57
C ALA A 23 -24.61 -0.73 -25.40
N ASN A 24 -23.74 -0.20 -26.27
CA ASN A 24 -22.93 -1.01 -27.18
C ASN A 24 -21.45 -1.09 -26.78
N LEU A 25 -20.97 -0.25 -25.87
CA LEU A 25 -19.61 -0.34 -25.36
C LEU A 25 -19.42 -1.61 -24.53
N PRO A 26 -18.31 -2.34 -24.72
CA PRO A 26 -17.96 -3.44 -23.82
C PRO A 26 -17.72 -2.89 -22.41
N ALA A 27 -17.97 -3.71 -21.38
CA ALA A 27 -17.81 -3.32 -19.98
C ALA A 27 -16.40 -2.75 -19.68
N GLU A 28 -15.35 -3.33 -20.30
CA GLU A 28 -13.99 -2.81 -20.16
C GLU A 28 -13.80 -1.43 -20.79
N GLY A 29 -14.42 -1.19 -21.95
CA GLY A 29 -14.43 0.13 -22.58
C GLY A 29 -15.13 1.17 -21.71
N LEU A 30 -16.27 0.82 -21.08
CA LEU A 30 -16.95 1.69 -20.13
C LEU A 30 -16.08 2.02 -18.90
N ARG A 31 -15.40 1.02 -18.33
CA ARG A 31 -14.48 1.26 -17.20
C ARG A 31 -13.31 2.15 -17.62
N ALA A 32 -12.74 1.92 -18.80
CA ALA A 32 -11.66 2.73 -19.32
C ALA A 32 -12.07 4.19 -19.51
N ILE A 33 -13.19 4.42 -20.19
CA ILE A 33 -13.72 5.76 -20.42
C ILE A 33 -14.08 6.44 -19.09
N MET A 34 -14.72 5.73 -18.16
CA MET A 34 -15.07 6.31 -16.85
C MET A 34 -13.82 6.71 -16.06
N ARG A 35 -12.79 5.85 -16.01
CA ARG A 35 -11.53 6.20 -15.33
C ARG A 35 -10.81 7.36 -16.02
N SER A 36 -10.85 7.43 -17.36
CA SER A 36 -10.32 8.57 -18.13
C SER A 36 -11.08 9.86 -17.82
N LEU A 37 -12.40 9.80 -17.73
CA LEU A 37 -13.25 10.95 -17.41
C LEU A 37 -12.93 11.47 -16.02
N LEU A 38 -12.84 10.59 -15.01
CA LEU A 38 -12.51 10.96 -13.63
C LEU A 38 -11.10 11.55 -13.49
N ALA A 39 -10.14 11.06 -14.27
CA ALA A 39 -8.77 11.58 -14.26
C ALA A 39 -8.65 12.97 -14.94
N SER A 40 -9.40 13.19 -16.02
CA SER A 40 -9.35 14.44 -16.80
C SER A 40 -10.31 15.53 -16.30
N HIS A 41 -11.37 15.14 -15.59
CA HIS A 41 -12.44 16.01 -15.10
C HIS A 41 -12.74 15.68 -13.62
N PRO A 42 -11.84 16.04 -12.68
CA PRO A 42 -11.98 15.69 -11.27
C PRO A 42 -13.30 16.15 -10.63
N GLU A 43 -13.91 17.23 -11.16
CA GLU A 43 -15.20 17.76 -10.74
C GLU A 43 -16.37 16.78 -10.91
N VAL A 44 -16.22 15.78 -11.78
CA VAL A 44 -17.23 14.73 -12.01
C VAL A 44 -17.22 13.70 -10.87
N THR A 45 -16.10 13.54 -10.16
CA THR A 45 -15.89 12.48 -9.16
C THR A 45 -16.98 12.44 -8.10
N GLY A 46 -17.29 13.57 -7.46
CA GLY A 46 -18.34 13.61 -6.43
C GLY A 46 -19.74 13.28 -6.96
N SER A 47 -20.01 13.57 -8.24
CA SER A 47 -21.27 13.19 -8.87
C SER A 47 -21.31 11.69 -9.18
N PHE A 48 -20.22 11.13 -9.71
CA PHE A 48 -20.09 9.69 -9.94
C PHE A 48 -20.24 8.90 -8.65
N GLU A 49 -19.57 9.29 -7.57
CA GLU A 49 -19.67 8.64 -6.25
C GLU A 49 -21.10 8.67 -5.70
N ARG A 50 -21.79 9.81 -5.85
CA ARG A 50 -23.18 9.97 -5.39
C ARG A 50 -24.16 9.08 -6.17
N GLU A 51 -24.05 9.04 -7.50
CA GLU A 51 -24.91 8.18 -8.33
C GLU A 51 -24.59 6.70 -8.11
N THR A 52 -23.32 6.36 -7.94
CA THR A 52 -22.88 5.01 -7.56
C THR A 52 -23.47 4.60 -6.21
N ARG A 53 -23.46 5.49 -5.21
CA ARG A 53 -24.09 5.26 -3.90
C ARG A 53 -25.59 4.97 -4.04
N ARG A 54 -26.31 5.73 -4.87
CA ARG A 54 -27.75 5.51 -5.12
C ARG A 54 -28.01 4.15 -5.75
N TYR A 55 -27.30 3.81 -6.83
CA TYR A 55 -27.42 2.53 -7.52
C TYR A 55 -27.12 1.34 -6.59
N ILE A 56 -26.07 1.44 -5.79
CA ILE A 56 -25.67 0.37 -4.88
C ILE A 56 -26.68 0.20 -3.74
N GLN A 57 -27.25 1.28 -3.20
CA GLN A 57 -28.27 1.19 -2.16
C GLN A 57 -29.48 0.37 -2.61
N GLU A 58 -29.91 0.53 -3.86
CA GLU A 58 -31.00 -0.27 -4.44
C GLU A 58 -30.65 -1.77 -4.52
N ILE A 59 -29.44 -2.10 -4.99
CA ILE A 59 -28.99 -3.49 -5.19
C ILE A 59 -28.64 -4.18 -3.87
N SER A 60 -27.95 -3.49 -2.97
CA SER A 60 -27.51 -4.01 -1.67
C SER A 60 -28.69 -4.43 -0.80
N VAL A 61 -29.79 -3.65 -0.79
CA VAL A 61 -31.02 -4.04 -0.07
C VAL A 61 -31.58 -5.36 -0.60
N ALA A 62 -31.57 -5.56 -1.93
CA ALA A 62 -31.99 -6.82 -2.53
C ALA A 62 -31.03 -7.97 -2.19
N ALA A 63 -29.72 -7.73 -2.22
CA ALA A 63 -28.70 -8.73 -1.88
C ALA A 63 -28.80 -9.18 -0.40
N ILE A 64 -29.02 -8.23 0.52
CA ILE A 64 -29.25 -8.50 1.95
C ILE A 64 -30.49 -9.36 2.13
N LYS A 65 -31.61 -9.00 1.48
CA LYS A 65 -32.92 -9.68 1.62
C LYS A 65 -33.02 -11.02 0.89
N SER A 66 -32.16 -11.28 -0.09
CA SER A 66 -32.23 -12.51 -0.90
C SER A 66 -31.93 -13.78 -0.07
N LYS A 67 -32.85 -14.75 -0.11
CA LYS A 67 -32.56 -16.16 0.23
C LYS A 67 -31.76 -16.72 -0.95
N GLN A 68 -30.54 -17.19 -0.70
CA GLN A 68 -29.63 -17.57 -1.79
C GLN A 68 -29.42 -19.08 -1.91
N PRO A 69 -29.19 -19.58 -3.14
CA PRO A 69 -28.93 -20.99 -3.46
C PRO A 69 -27.57 -21.47 -2.89
N VAL A 70 -27.24 -22.75 -3.10
CA VAL A 70 -25.96 -23.37 -2.72
C VAL A 70 -24.79 -22.44 -3.08
N ALA A 71 -23.95 -22.12 -2.09
CA ALA A 71 -22.84 -21.21 -2.26
C ALA A 71 -21.82 -21.79 -3.25
N ASP A 72 -21.61 -21.11 -4.38
CA ASP A 72 -20.47 -21.33 -5.25
C ASP A 72 -19.58 -20.09 -5.25
N ILE A 73 -18.28 -20.28 -5.52
CA ILE A 73 -17.28 -19.19 -5.46
C ILE A 73 -17.65 -18.04 -6.42
N LYS A 74 -18.24 -18.35 -7.58
CA LYS A 74 -18.57 -17.36 -8.61
C LYS A 74 -19.64 -16.38 -8.12
N ASN A 75 -20.71 -16.88 -7.50
CA ASN A 75 -21.78 -16.06 -6.94
C ASN A 75 -21.28 -15.26 -5.73
N LEU A 76 -20.43 -15.86 -4.89
CA LEU A 76 -19.84 -15.14 -3.76
C LEU A 76 -18.92 -13.99 -4.22
N ARG A 77 -18.19 -14.14 -5.34
CA ARG A 77 -17.41 -13.03 -5.93
C ARG A 77 -18.29 -11.86 -6.37
N GLN A 78 -19.51 -12.10 -6.84
CA GLN A 78 -20.43 -11.01 -7.18
C GLN A 78 -20.82 -10.22 -5.92
N SER A 79 -21.15 -10.90 -4.82
CA SER A 79 -21.40 -10.25 -3.53
C SER A 79 -20.16 -9.48 -3.03
N GLN A 80 -18.96 -10.05 -3.17
CA GLN A 80 -17.70 -9.39 -2.85
C GLN A 80 -17.51 -8.10 -3.65
N HIS A 81 -17.85 -8.07 -4.94
CA HIS A 81 -17.78 -6.87 -5.76
C HIS A 81 -18.76 -5.79 -5.29
N ILE A 82 -20.00 -6.16 -4.93
CA ILE A 82 -20.97 -5.21 -4.37
C ILE A 82 -20.42 -4.58 -3.08
N ILE A 83 -19.86 -5.39 -2.18
CA ILE A 83 -19.24 -4.92 -0.93
C ILE A 83 -18.11 -3.93 -1.23
N ARG A 84 -17.19 -4.27 -2.15
CA ARG A 84 -16.08 -3.36 -2.52
C ARG A 84 -16.59 -2.03 -3.08
N CYS A 85 -17.64 -2.06 -3.90
CA CYS A 85 -18.27 -0.85 -4.40
C CYS A 85 -18.94 -0.04 -3.28
N MET A 86 -19.58 -0.68 -2.30
CA MET A 86 -20.13 -0.01 -1.11
C MET A 86 -19.04 0.72 -0.33
N VAL A 87 -17.95 -0.01 0.01
CA VAL A 87 -16.81 0.55 0.76
C VAL A 87 -16.18 1.71 0.00
N GLY A 88 -15.92 1.54 -1.30
CA GLY A 88 -15.38 2.61 -2.16
C GLY A 88 -16.31 3.84 -2.29
N SER A 89 -17.61 3.69 -2.03
CA SER A 89 -18.59 4.78 -2.08
C SER A 89 -18.89 5.39 -0.70
N GLY A 90 -18.09 5.05 0.31
CA GLY A 90 -18.24 5.54 1.69
C GLY A 90 -19.32 4.83 2.51
N LEU A 91 -19.91 3.74 2.00
CA LEU A 91 -20.95 2.95 2.69
C LEU A 91 -20.35 1.82 3.54
N CYS A 92 -19.32 2.13 4.33
CA CYS A 92 -18.55 1.12 5.07
C CYS A 92 -19.40 0.39 6.12
N PHE A 93 -20.16 1.09 6.97
CA PHE A 93 -21.06 0.45 7.94
C PHE A 93 -22.16 -0.39 7.27
N GLN A 94 -22.77 0.13 6.21
CA GLN A 94 -23.84 -0.57 5.49
C GLN A 94 -23.34 -1.84 4.79
N SER A 95 -22.04 -1.95 4.54
CA SER A 95 -21.45 -3.15 3.94
C SER A 95 -21.22 -4.30 4.93
N LEU A 96 -21.16 -4.02 6.24
CA LEU A 96 -20.85 -5.01 7.28
C LEU A 96 -21.80 -6.23 7.27
N PRO A 97 -23.14 -6.08 7.12
CA PRO A 97 -24.03 -7.24 7.06
C PRO A 97 -23.77 -8.17 5.87
N LEU A 98 -23.41 -7.60 4.71
CA LEU A 98 -23.06 -8.39 3.53
C LEU A 98 -21.71 -9.09 3.71
N LEU A 99 -20.74 -8.45 4.38
CA LEU A 99 -19.47 -9.09 4.75
C LEU A 99 -19.67 -10.27 5.70
N SER A 100 -20.50 -10.12 6.73
CA SER A 100 -20.83 -11.22 7.64
C SER A 100 -21.43 -12.40 6.88
N LYS A 101 -22.40 -12.13 5.99
CA LYS A 101 -23.03 -13.15 5.15
C LYS A 101 -22.01 -13.82 4.22
N LEU A 102 -21.15 -13.04 3.58
CA LEU A 102 -20.11 -13.53 2.68
C LEU A 102 -19.10 -14.44 3.39
N ALA A 103 -18.67 -14.07 4.59
CA ALA A 103 -17.75 -14.85 5.40
C ALA A 103 -18.35 -16.22 5.77
N VAL A 104 -19.59 -16.22 6.28
CA VAL A 104 -20.30 -17.45 6.65
C VAL A 104 -20.53 -18.35 5.43
N GLN A 105 -21.06 -17.80 4.34
CA GLN A 105 -21.31 -18.58 3.12
C GLN A 105 -20.03 -19.13 2.50
N GLY A 106 -18.91 -18.42 2.62
CA GLY A 106 -17.61 -18.90 2.18
C GLY A 106 -17.15 -20.15 2.93
N MET A 107 -17.46 -20.25 4.23
CA MET A 107 -17.15 -21.43 5.05
C MET A 107 -18.01 -22.65 4.71
N ASP A 108 -19.21 -22.44 4.18
CA ASP A 108 -20.13 -23.52 3.80
C ASP A 108 -19.73 -24.20 2.48
N ILE A 109 -18.77 -23.63 1.72
CA ILE A 109 -18.27 -24.23 0.48
C ILE A 109 -17.47 -25.50 0.81
N THR A 110 -17.88 -26.61 0.21
CA THR A 110 -17.09 -27.85 0.19
C THR A 110 -16.34 -27.93 -1.13
N PRO A 111 -15.03 -27.61 -1.18
CA PRO A 111 -14.29 -27.57 -2.43
C PRO A 111 -13.92 -28.99 -2.89
N ASP A 112 -13.97 -29.21 -4.20
CA ASP A 112 -13.28 -30.35 -4.82
C ASP A 112 -11.75 -30.13 -4.77
N SER A 113 -10.96 -31.19 -4.96
CA SER A 113 -9.48 -31.15 -4.90
C SER A 113 -8.84 -30.06 -5.78
N LYS A 114 -9.46 -29.70 -6.90
CA LYS A 114 -8.99 -28.64 -7.81
C LYS A 114 -9.33 -27.23 -7.35
N GLN A 115 -10.30 -27.06 -6.45
CA GLN A 115 -10.83 -25.77 -5.99
C GLN A 115 -10.28 -25.34 -4.63
N VAL A 116 -9.58 -26.21 -3.90
CA VAL A 116 -9.07 -25.90 -2.54
C VAL A 116 -8.24 -24.62 -2.55
N ASN A 117 -7.25 -24.51 -3.44
CA ASN A 117 -6.42 -23.31 -3.56
C ASN A 117 -7.23 -22.07 -3.96
N GLU A 118 -8.25 -22.23 -4.82
CA GLU A 118 -9.09 -21.11 -5.22
C GLU A 118 -9.95 -20.61 -4.05
N LEU A 119 -10.52 -21.53 -3.27
CA LEU A 119 -11.31 -21.22 -2.09
C LEU A 119 -10.43 -20.55 -1.02
N GLU A 120 -9.23 -21.07 -0.73
CA GLU A 120 -8.29 -20.44 0.21
C GLU A 120 -7.96 -18.99 -0.19
N CYS A 121 -7.62 -18.76 -1.46
CA CYS A 121 -7.34 -17.42 -1.96
C CYS A 121 -8.58 -16.51 -1.92
N PHE A 122 -9.77 -17.06 -2.20
CA PHE A 122 -11.02 -16.32 -2.09
C PHE A 122 -11.30 -15.91 -0.64
N LEU A 123 -11.23 -16.84 0.32
CA LEU A 123 -11.47 -16.57 1.74
C LEU A 123 -10.42 -15.59 2.30
N ALA A 124 -9.15 -15.73 1.93
CA ALA A 124 -8.10 -14.77 2.28
C ALA A 124 -8.37 -13.38 1.69
N SER A 125 -8.95 -13.31 0.49
CA SER A 125 -9.39 -12.04 -0.09
C SER A 125 -10.57 -11.43 0.66
N VAL A 126 -11.53 -12.24 1.13
CA VAL A 126 -12.64 -11.77 1.97
C VAL A 126 -12.13 -11.27 3.32
N ASP A 127 -11.17 -11.98 3.93
CA ASP A 127 -10.49 -11.54 5.15
C ASP A 127 -9.84 -10.16 4.99
N GLY A 128 -9.15 -9.94 3.87
CA GLY A 128 -8.58 -8.63 3.57
C GLY A 128 -9.63 -7.55 3.25
N ASP A 129 -10.79 -7.91 2.67
CA ASP A 129 -11.89 -6.97 2.48
C ASP A 129 -12.53 -6.57 3.82
N ILE A 130 -12.62 -7.49 4.78
CA ILE A 130 -13.02 -7.19 6.16
C ILE A 130 -12.05 -6.16 6.75
N VAL A 131 -10.74 -6.45 6.73
CA VAL A 131 -9.70 -5.52 7.23
C VAL A 131 -9.84 -4.14 6.59
N GLN A 132 -9.93 -4.07 5.26
CA GLN A 132 -10.05 -2.79 4.53
C GLN A 132 -11.33 -2.04 4.92
N THR A 133 -12.44 -2.76 5.11
CA THR A 133 -13.72 -2.17 5.54
C THR A 133 -13.63 -1.60 6.94
N LEU A 134 -13.01 -2.32 7.88
CA LEU A 134 -12.84 -1.85 9.25
C LEU A 134 -11.87 -0.67 9.34
N THR A 135 -10.80 -0.66 8.52
CA THR A 135 -9.94 0.53 8.37
C THR A 135 -10.75 1.72 7.85
N ALA A 136 -11.65 1.53 6.88
CA ALA A 136 -12.53 2.58 6.41
C ALA A 136 -13.51 3.05 7.50
N VAL A 137 -14.10 2.13 8.27
CA VAL A 137 -14.95 2.44 9.43
C VAL A 137 -14.21 3.34 10.41
N GLN A 138 -13.01 2.96 10.86
CA GLN A 138 -12.19 3.78 11.76
C GLN A 138 -11.96 5.18 11.18
N LYS A 139 -11.68 5.28 9.88
CA LYS A 139 -11.48 6.57 9.22
C LYS A 139 -12.71 7.47 9.28
N THR A 140 -13.92 6.91 9.21
CA THR A 140 -15.17 7.69 9.35
C THR A 140 -15.43 8.20 10.77
N LEU A 141 -14.65 7.75 11.76
CA LEU A 141 -14.76 8.22 13.14
C LEU A 141 -13.86 9.45 13.40
N PHE A 142 -12.88 9.73 12.54
CA PHE A 142 -12.04 10.91 12.70
C PHE A 142 -12.84 12.18 12.47
N VAL A 143 -12.73 13.08 13.44
CA VAL A 143 -13.27 14.44 13.42
C VAL A 143 -12.16 15.40 13.81
N MET A 144 -12.31 16.71 13.54
CA MET A 144 -11.26 17.70 13.82
C MET A 144 -10.76 17.67 15.28
N THR A 145 -11.64 17.32 16.22
CA THR A 145 -11.36 17.28 17.66
C THR A 145 -10.89 15.92 18.17
N GLY A 146 -10.71 14.91 17.30
CA GLY A 146 -10.26 13.57 17.67
C GLY A 146 -11.07 12.46 17.01
N VAL A 147 -11.55 11.50 17.81
CA VAL A 147 -12.30 10.33 17.33
C VAL A 147 -13.68 10.31 18.00
N ARG A 148 -14.76 10.28 17.22
CA ARG A 148 -16.12 10.14 17.76
C ARG A 148 -16.39 8.71 18.22
N THR A 149 -17.35 8.54 19.12
CA THR A 149 -17.86 7.23 19.51
C THR A 149 -18.84 6.68 18.47
N PHE A 150 -19.06 5.36 18.51
CA PHE A 150 -20.08 4.68 17.72
C PHE A 150 -21.50 4.98 18.23
N SER A 151 -22.46 5.06 17.32
CA SER A 151 -23.88 4.96 17.65
C SER A 151 -24.27 3.53 18.05
N GLU A 152 -25.43 3.35 18.67
CA GLU A 152 -25.92 2.00 19.03
C GLU A 152 -26.17 1.12 17.80
N GLU A 153 -26.62 1.69 16.68
CA GLU A 153 -26.78 0.97 15.42
C GLU A 153 -25.42 0.54 14.85
N GLU A 154 -24.42 1.41 14.87
CA GLU A 154 -23.06 1.10 14.41
C GLU A 154 -22.41 0.00 15.27
N LYS A 155 -22.61 0.03 16.59
CA LYS A 155 -22.17 -1.03 17.50
C LYS A 155 -22.80 -2.37 17.17
N LEU A 156 -24.11 -2.39 16.93
CA LEU A 156 -24.83 -3.63 16.59
C LEU A 156 -24.31 -4.23 15.27
N LEU A 157 -23.98 -3.41 14.27
CA LEU A 157 -23.39 -3.88 13.02
C LEU A 157 -22.01 -4.52 13.23
N LEU A 158 -21.17 -3.92 14.07
CA LEU A 158 -19.86 -4.46 14.43
C LEU A 158 -19.97 -5.74 15.25
N GLU A 159 -20.88 -5.79 16.21
CA GLU A 159 -21.15 -6.97 17.03
C GLU A 159 -21.58 -8.16 16.16
N ASN A 160 -22.50 -7.94 15.22
CA ASN A 160 -22.96 -8.98 14.31
C ASN A 160 -21.83 -9.54 13.43
N LEU A 161 -20.93 -8.68 12.94
CA LEU A 161 -19.75 -9.13 12.21
C LEU A 161 -18.81 -9.93 13.12
N TYR A 162 -18.53 -9.42 14.32
CA TYR A 162 -17.68 -10.10 15.29
C TYR A 162 -18.22 -11.52 15.60
N VAL A 163 -19.50 -11.64 15.94
CA VAL A 163 -20.15 -12.93 16.22
C VAL A 163 -20.08 -13.87 15.02
N ALA A 164 -20.32 -13.38 13.81
CA ALA A 164 -20.22 -14.19 12.59
C ALA A 164 -18.81 -14.76 12.39
N LEU A 165 -17.77 -13.95 12.63
CA LEU A 165 -16.37 -14.37 12.53
C LEU A 165 -15.99 -15.37 13.63
N VAL A 166 -16.43 -15.16 14.87
CA VAL A 166 -16.24 -16.13 15.97
C VAL A 166 -16.89 -17.48 15.66
N ASN A 167 -18.08 -17.48 15.05
CA ASN A 167 -18.73 -18.71 14.61
C ASN A 167 -17.93 -19.42 13.52
N CYS A 168 -17.40 -18.68 12.54
CA CYS A 168 -16.53 -19.23 11.49
C CYS A 168 -15.24 -19.85 12.07
N GLU A 169 -14.67 -19.22 13.11
CA GLU A 169 -13.52 -19.77 13.84
C GLU A 169 -13.87 -21.08 14.54
N THR A 170 -15.02 -21.12 15.22
CA THR A 170 -15.52 -22.33 15.90
C THR A 170 -15.71 -23.48 14.91
N ILE A 171 -16.29 -23.21 13.74
CA ILE A 171 -16.47 -24.18 12.64
C ILE A 171 -15.11 -24.69 12.15
N SER A 172 -14.16 -23.79 11.91
CA SER A 172 -12.81 -24.14 11.43
C SER A 172 -12.08 -25.04 12.43
N ARG A 173 -12.19 -24.71 13.73
CA ARG A 173 -11.61 -25.47 14.83
C ARG A 173 -12.21 -26.87 14.94
N GLN A 174 -13.53 -27.00 14.86
CA GLN A 174 -14.22 -28.29 14.86
C GLN A 174 -13.83 -29.16 13.66
N ALA A 175 -13.63 -28.53 12.50
CA ALA A 175 -13.19 -29.19 11.28
C ALA A 175 -11.66 -29.46 11.22
N GLN A 176 -10.89 -29.01 12.22
CA GLN A 176 -9.42 -29.07 12.24
C GLN A 176 -8.76 -28.43 11.00
N ARG A 177 -9.33 -27.31 10.51
CA ARG A 177 -8.83 -26.55 9.36
C ARG A 177 -8.24 -25.21 9.80
N GLU A 178 -7.39 -24.63 8.96
CA GLU A 178 -6.91 -23.25 9.16
C GLU A 178 -8.11 -22.29 9.14
N TYR A 179 -8.17 -21.40 10.12
CA TYR A 179 -9.21 -20.36 10.18
C TYR A 179 -8.86 -19.21 9.23
N PRO A 180 -9.65 -18.94 8.18
CA PRO A 180 -9.26 -18.02 7.12
C PRO A 180 -9.46 -16.54 7.47
N PHE A 181 -10.27 -16.21 8.48
CA PHE A 181 -10.66 -14.82 8.81
C PHE A 181 -9.98 -14.27 10.06
N ALA A 182 -8.77 -14.74 10.35
CA ALA A 182 -8.08 -14.41 11.58
C ALA A 182 -7.70 -12.92 11.68
N ARG A 183 -7.31 -12.31 10.55
CA ARG A 183 -6.93 -10.89 10.50
C ARG A 183 -8.16 -9.99 10.66
N GLY A 184 -9.22 -10.30 9.92
CA GLY A 184 -10.50 -9.62 10.00
C GLY A 184 -11.12 -9.71 11.40
N LEU A 185 -11.05 -10.88 12.05
CA LEU A 185 -11.50 -11.04 13.44
C LEU A 185 -10.70 -10.16 14.40
N GLY A 186 -9.37 -10.16 14.29
CA GLY A 186 -8.50 -9.34 15.14
C GLY A 186 -8.77 -7.83 14.99
N VAL A 187 -8.91 -7.34 13.76
CA VAL A 187 -9.24 -5.93 13.50
C VAL A 187 -10.65 -5.60 13.99
N THR A 188 -11.63 -6.48 13.75
CA THR A 188 -13.02 -6.28 14.21
C THR A 188 -13.08 -6.19 15.74
N ALA A 189 -12.39 -7.10 16.45
CA ALA A 189 -12.34 -7.09 17.91
C ALA A 189 -11.74 -5.79 18.45
N ASN A 190 -10.64 -5.32 17.85
CA ASN A 190 -9.98 -4.07 18.24
C ASN A 190 -10.88 -2.85 18.00
N VAL A 191 -11.46 -2.74 16.80
CA VAL A 191 -12.38 -1.63 16.46
C VAL A 191 -13.61 -1.63 17.36
N PHE A 192 -14.14 -2.81 17.70
CA PHE A 192 -15.31 -2.92 18.56
C PHE A 192 -14.98 -2.72 20.05
N GLY A 193 -13.71 -2.86 20.46
CA GLY A 193 -13.28 -2.72 21.85
C GLY A 193 -13.52 -3.97 22.70
N VAL A 194 -13.49 -5.16 22.09
CA VAL A 194 -13.65 -6.45 22.77
C VAL A 194 -12.37 -7.28 22.70
N SER A 195 -12.20 -8.21 23.63
CA SER A 195 -11.08 -9.14 23.59
C SER A 195 -11.18 -10.06 22.39
N GLN A 196 -10.07 -10.26 21.68
CA GLN A 196 -9.98 -11.28 20.64
C GLN A 196 -10.10 -12.67 21.31
N PRO A 197 -10.86 -13.62 20.74
CA PRO A 197 -10.84 -15.01 21.20
C PRO A 197 -9.42 -15.56 21.08
N ASP A 198 -9.05 -16.47 21.99
CA ASP A 198 -7.76 -17.15 21.94
C ASP A 198 -7.76 -18.13 20.73
N VAL A 199 -7.34 -17.64 19.56
CA VAL A 199 -7.29 -18.43 18.32
C VAL A 199 -6.05 -19.34 18.41
N ALA A 200 -6.20 -20.49 19.07
CA ALA A 200 -5.12 -21.46 19.30
C ALA A 200 -4.39 -21.93 18.02
N LEU A 201 -5.00 -21.75 16.84
CA LEU A 201 -4.39 -22.06 15.54
C LEU A 201 -3.49 -20.92 15.01
N GLU A 202 -3.76 -19.65 15.33
CA GLU A 202 -2.86 -18.53 14.96
C GLU A 202 -1.52 -18.64 15.68
N SER A 203 -1.52 -18.91 16.99
CA SER A 203 -0.29 -19.11 17.76
C SER A 203 0.55 -20.25 17.15
N SER A 204 -0.08 -21.33 16.67
CA SER A 204 0.62 -22.40 15.98
C SER A 204 1.27 -21.98 14.65
N CYS A 205 0.74 -20.99 13.92
CA CYS A 205 1.33 -20.51 12.66
C CYS A 205 2.52 -19.58 12.89
N PHE A 206 2.44 -18.72 13.90
CA PHE A 206 3.54 -17.84 14.30
C PHE A 206 4.64 -18.58 15.10
N HIS A 207 4.34 -19.74 15.68
CA HIS A 207 5.30 -20.58 16.42
C HIS A 207 5.75 -21.86 15.69
N ARG A 208 5.14 -22.23 14.54
CA ARG A 208 5.61 -23.38 13.74
C ARG A 208 6.98 -23.07 13.15
N GLY A 209 8.01 -23.77 13.64
CA GLY A 209 9.36 -23.74 13.08
C GLY A 209 10.43 -23.06 13.95
N THR A 210 10.14 -22.67 15.19
CA THR A 210 11.08 -21.90 16.03
C THR A 210 12.35 -22.63 16.47
N ASN A 211 12.43 -23.95 16.31
CA ASN A 211 13.58 -24.71 16.83
C ASN A 211 14.77 -24.78 15.85
N GLU A 212 14.59 -24.44 14.57
CA GLU A 212 15.68 -24.48 13.55
C GLU A 212 15.54 -23.37 12.50
N VAL A 213 15.25 -22.13 12.89
CA VAL A 213 15.32 -21.00 11.96
C VAL A 213 16.79 -20.57 11.81
N PRO A 214 17.40 -20.65 10.61
CA PRO A 214 18.78 -20.22 10.42
C PRO A 214 18.93 -18.71 10.63
N LEU A 215 20.14 -18.29 10.98
CA LEU A 215 20.46 -16.87 11.06
C LEU A 215 20.27 -16.20 9.68
N PRO A 216 19.82 -14.94 9.64
CA PRO A 216 19.77 -14.17 8.40
C PRO A 216 21.15 -14.14 7.72
N VAL A 217 21.16 -14.30 6.40
CA VAL A 217 22.37 -14.10 5.60
C VAL A 217 22.82 -12.64 5.74
N GLU A 218 24.12 -12.42 5.96
CA GLU A 218 24.67 -11.07 5.98
C GLU A 218 24.66 -10.49 4.55
N ILE A 219 23.99 -9.35 4.38
CA ILE A 219 23.93 -8.65 3.09
C ILE A 219 25.24 -7.91 2.83
N LYS A 220 25.75 -8.05 1.60
CA LYS A 220 27.01 -7.45 1.14
C LYS A 220 26.99 -5.92 1.14
N GLU A 221 25.88 -5.32 0.71
CA GLU A 221 25.74 -3.87 0.60
C GLU A 221 24.82 -3.30 1.67
N THR A 222 25.40 -2.44 2.51
CA THR A 222 24.73 -1.80 3.64
C THR A 222 25.03 -0.31 3.67
N PHE A 223 24.18 0.46 4.36
CA PHE A 223 24.45 1.85 4.69
C PHE A 223 24.27 2.09 6.19
N GLN A 224 24.87 3.18 6.69
CA GLN A 224 24.71 3.61 8.06
C GLN A 224 23.52 4.57 8.19
N LEU A 225 22.61 4.30 9.11
CA LEU A 225 21.54 5.21 9.53
C LEU A 225 21.62 5.37 11.05
N LYS A 226 22.01 6.55 11.53
CA LYS A 226 22.35 6.80 12.95
C LYS A 226 23.41 5.78 13.41
N ASP A 227 23.10 4.91 14.37
CA ASP A 227 23.96 3.85 14.92
C ASP A 227 23.68 2.46 14.32
N ARG A 228 22.74 2.35 13.36
CA ARG A 228 22.36 1.08 12.71
C ARG A 228 23.02 0.91 11.33
N ARG A 229 23.58 -0.28 11.09
CA ARG A 229 23.99 -0.75 9.76
C ARG A 229 22.81 -1.49 9.11
N LEU A 230 22.27 -0.96 8.02
CA LEU A 230 21.03 -1.44 7.40
C LEU A 230 21.28 -1.90 5.95
N PRO A 231 20.54 -2.90 5.45
CA PRO A 231 20.64 -3.32 4.05
C PRO A 231 20.18 -2.20 3.11
N ARG A 232 20.76 -2.13 1.90
CA ARG A 232 20.38 -1.11 0.90
C ARG A 232 19.09 -1.42 0.12
N ILE A 233 18.41 -2.53 0.44
CA ILE A 233 17.06 -2.84 -0.05
C ILE A 233 16.14 -3.07 1.15
N PHE A 234 15.04 -2.33 1.20
CA PHE A 234 13.96 -2.49 2.18
C PHE A 234 12.77 -3.19 1.52
N SER A 235 12.12 -4.07 2.26
CA SER A 235 10.88 -4.72 1.83
C SER A 235 9.68 -3.83 2.14
N GLY A 236 9.08 -3.24 1.12
CA GLY A 236 7.87 -2.41 1.26
C GLY A 236 6.61 -3.26 1.35
N LEU A 237 5.77 -3.02 2.35
CA LEU A 237 4.54 -3.78 2.62
C LEU A 237 3.25 -3.11 2.13
N TRP A 238 3.36 -2.10 1.27
CA TRP A 238 2.21 -1.34 0.75
C TRP A 238 1.18 -2.19 0.00
N GLN A 239 1.56 -3.34 -0.59
CA GLN A 239 0.62 -4.27 -1.22
C GLN A 239 -0.31 -4.97 -0.21
N MET A 240 -0.01 -4.91 1.10
CA MET A 240 -0.92 -5.40 2.14
C MET A 240 -2.05 -4.42 2.45
N SER A 241 -2.06 -3.23 1.83
CA SER A 241 -3.11 -2.21 2.03
C SER A 241 -4.49 -2.59 1.49
N SER A 242 -4.56 -3.51 0.53
CA SER A 242 -5.83 -3.94 -0.07
C SER A 242 -5.69 -5.27 -0.81
N PRO A 243 -6.73 -6.13 -0.80
CA PRO A 243 -6.81 -7.32 -1.65
C PRO A 243 -6.73 -7.04 -3.16
N ALA A 244 -6.88 -5.78 -3.58
CA ALA A 244 -6.66 -5.37 -4.97
C ALA A 244 -5.23 -5.68 -5.46
N TRP A 245 -4.27 -5.81 -4.54
CA TRP A 245 -2.90 -6.24 -4.81
C TRP A 245 -2.70 -7.76 -4.68
N GLY A 246 -3.80 -8.51 -4.60
CA GLY A 246 -3.85 -9.93 -4.27
C GLY A 246 -3.92 -10.17 -2.75
N ALA A 247 -4.31 -11.39 -2.38
CA ALA A 247 -4.42 -11.82 -1.00
C ALA A 247 -3.85 -13.22 -0.85
N ALA A 248 -3.35 -13.53 0.34
CA ALA A 248 -2.85 -14.83 0.70
C ALA A 248 -3.25 -15.18 2.15
N PRO A 249 -3.40 -16.47 2.48
CA PRO A 249 -3.56 -16.91 3.85
C PRO A 249 -2.43 -16.41 4.76
N THR A 250 -2.76 -16.12 6.02
CA THR A 250 -1.81 -15.61 7.02
C THR A 250 -0.60 -16.54 7.17
N SER A 251 -0.80 -17.87 7.13
CA SER A 251 0.29 -18.85 7.17
C SER A 251 1.31 -18.67 6.03
N LYS A 252 0.86 -18.38 4.81
CA LYS A 252 1.74 -18.11 3.65
C LYS A 252 2.48 -16.78 3.80
N ILE A 253 1.81 -15.75 4.32
CA ILE A 253 2.42 -14.45 4.61
C ILE A 253 3.55 -14.61 5.64
N VAL A 254 3.28 -15.27 6.76
CA VAL A 254 4.23 -15.54 7.85
C VAL A 254 5.44 -16.35 7.37
N ASN A 255 5.20 -17.41 6.60
CA ASN A 255 6.29 -18.20 6.02
C ASN A 255 7.16 -17.35 5.09
N GLN A 256 6.56 -16.49 4.26
CA GLN A 256 7.33 -15.63 3.37
C GLN A 256 8.14 -14.57 4.11
N PHE A 257 7.62 -13.99 5.20
CA PHE A 257 8.44 -13.12 6.06
C PHE A 257 9.69 -13.84 6.58
N SER A 258 9.52 -15.06 7.08
CA SER A 258 10.65 -15.89 7.55
C SER A 258 11.67 -16.10 6.43
N LYS A 259 11.24 -16.50 5.23
CA LYS A 259 12.14 -16.70 4.09
C LYS A 259 12.86 -15.44 3.65
N HIS A 260 12.16 -14.31 3.59
CA HIS A 260 12.78 -13.01 3.27
C HIS A 260 13.91 -12.67 4.24
N ILE A 261 13.65 -12.81 5.54
CA ILE A 261 14.65 -12.51 6.57
C ILE A 261 15.82 -13.48 6.50
N GLN A 262 15.57 -14.77 6.27
CA GLN A 262 16.64 -15.76 6.05
C GLN A 262 17.51 -15.37 4.85
N GLY A 263 16.92 -14.87 3.77
CA GLY A 263 17.61 -14.32 2.60
C GLY A 263 18.30 -12.97 2.81
N GLY A 264 18.29 -12.42 4.03
CA GLY A 264 18.96 -11.17 4.39
C GLY A 264 18.11 -9.90 4.18
N PHE A 265 16.84 -10.02 3.79
CA PHE A 265 15.90 -8.90 3.78
C PHE A 265 15.42 -8.61 5.20
N THR A 266 16.24 -7.87 5.95
CA THR A 266 16.01 -7.60 7.37
C THR A 266 15.38 -6.24 7.66
N ALA A 267 15.22 -5.37 6.65
CA ALA A 267 14.58 -4.07 6.81
C ALA A 267 13.23 -4.02 6.09
N PHE A 268 12.20 -3.54 6.79
CA PHE A 268 10.82 -3.50 6.32
C PHE A 268 10.27 -2.08 6.41
N ASP A 269 9.53 -1.66 5.38
CA ASP A 269 8.81 -0.40 5.32
C ASP A 269 7.30 -0.62 5.28
N MET A 270 6.56 0.08 6.13
CA MET A 270 5.11 0.04 6.22
C MET A 270 4.53 1.42 6.59
N ALA A 271 3.22 1.48 6.85
CA ALA A 271 2.51 2.70 7.21
C ALA A 271 1.24 2.38 8.01
N ASP A 272 0.80 3.35 8.81
CA ASP A 272 -0.48 3.35 9.54
C ASP A 272 -1.70 3.04 8.65
N HIS A 273 -1.68 3.49 7.40
CA HIS A 273 -2.78 3.32 6.45
C HIS A 273 -2.66 2.07 5.55
N TYR A 274 -1.61 1.24 5.70
CA TYR A 274 -1.45 0.00 4.94
C TYR A 274 -2.24 -1.17 5.54
N GLY A 275 -3.56 -1.00 5.68
CA GLY A 275 -4.45 -2.05 6.21
C GLY A 275 -3.95 -2.59 7.55
N ASP A 276 -3.69 -3.90 7.60
CA ASP A 276 -3.20 -4.65 8.77
C ASP A 276 -1.69 -4.95 8.73
N ALA A 277 -0.92 -4.31 7.84
CA ALA A 277 0.50 -4.60 7.65
C ALA A 277 1.30 -4.55 8.96
N GLU A 278 1.16 -3.47 9.75
CA GLU A 278 1.84 -3.32 11.04
C GLU A 278 1.45 -4.41 12.04
N VAL A 279 0.18 -4.84 12.04
CA VAL A 279 -0.35 -5.82 12.99
C VAL A 279 0.20 -7.22 12.69
N ILE A 280 0.13 -7.65 11.42
CA ILE A 280 0.64 -8.97 11.02
C ILE A 280 2.16 -9.00 11.19
N PHE A 281 2.85 -7.96 10.71
CA PHE A 281 4.30 -7.88 10.82
C PHE A 281 4.75 -7.82 12.28
N GLY A 282 4.05 -7.06 13.14
CA GLY A 282 4.33 -6.98 14.57
C GLY A 282 4.20 -8.32 15.28
N ARG A 283 3.10 -9.05 15.04
CA ARG A 283 2.89 -10.43 15.55
C ARG A 283 3.96 -11.39 15.07
N PHE A 284 4.33 -11.31 13.79
CA PHE A 284 5.42 -12.11 13.24
C PHE A 284 6.76 -11.76 13.89
N ARG A 285 7.15 -10.49 13.91
CA ARG A 285 8.43 -10.03 14.46
C ARG A 285 8.56 -10.36 15.94
N SER A 286 7.50 -10.23 16.73
CA SER A 286 7.56 -10.49 18.18
C SER A 286 7.83 -11.96 18.52
N SER A 287 7.33 -12.87 17.67
CA SER A 287 7.48 -14.33 17.76
C SER A 287 8.72 -14.87 17.04
N TYR A 288 9.32 -14.09 16.13
CA TYR A 288 10.47 -14.52 15.35
C TYR A 288 11.76 -14.67 16.20
N PRO A 289 12.50 -15.80 16.11
CA PRO A 289 13.70 -16.03 16.92
C PRO A 289 14.79 -14.97 16.78
N HIS A 290 15.03 -14.49 15.56
CA HIS A 290 16.09 -13.51 15.25
C HIS A 290 15.56 -12.07 15.14
N LYS A 291 14.53 -11.72 15.92
CA LYS A 291 13.84 -10.42 15.83
C LYS A 291 14.75 -9.18 16.00
N ASN A 292 15.88 -9.33 16.66
CA ASN A 292 16.86 -8.25 16.84
C ASN A 292 17.62 -7.93 15.55
N ALA A 293 17.65 -8.83 14.58
CA ALA A 293 18.21 -8.57 13.26
C ALA A 293 17.26 -7.74 12.38
N ILE A 294 15.98 -7.63 12.76
CA ILE A 294 14.94 -6.99 11.96
C ILE A 294 14.86 -5.50 12.30
N PHE A 295 14.78 -4.67 11.26
CA PHE A 295 14.53 -3.23 11.31
C PHE A 295 13.15 -2.91 10.74
N ALA A 296 12.34 -2.13 11.45
CA ALA A 296 11.01 -1.72 11.00
C ALA A 296 10.87 -0.20 10.90
N ALA A 297 10.60 0.27 9.68
CA ALA A 297 10.19 1.63 9.42
C ALA A 297 8.67 1.68 9.23
N THR A 298 7.99 2.55 9.96
CA THR A 298 6.55 2.82 9.77
C THR A 298 6.28 4.31 9.60
N LYS A 299 5.04 4.70 9.27
CA LYS A 299 4.68 6.09 8.90
C LYS A 299 3.53 6.64 9.70
N TYR A 300 3.63 7.92 10.09
CA TYR A 300 2.54 8.73 10.64
C TYR A 300 2.07 9.65 9.54
N CYS A 301 0.95 9.29 8.93
CA CYS A 301 0.40 9.98 7.78
C CYS A 301 -0.81 10.83 8.16
N VAL A 302 -0.63 12.15 8.08
CA VAL A 302 -1.72 13.11 8.24
C VAL A 302 -2.27 13.47 6.87
N PHE A 303 -3.45 12.92 6.55
CA PHE A 303 -4.17 13.15 5.27
C PHE A 303 -5.36 14.10 5.41
N HIS A 304 -5.77 14.44 6.63
CA HIS A 304 -6.92 15.31 6.90
C HIS A 304 -6.50 16.40 7.90
N PRO A 305 -7.09 17.60 7.82
CA PRO A 305 -6.79 18.65 8.79
C PRO A 305 -7.06 18.14 10.20
N MET A 306 -6.12 18.37 11.11
CA MET A 306 -6.23 17.93 12.50
C MET A 306 -5.62 18.98 13.43
N GLU A 307 -6.12 19.05 14.66
CA GLU A 307 -5.42 19.78 15.70
C GLU A 307 -4.18 19.01 16.16
N VAL A 308 -3.03 19.68 16.11
CA VAL A 308 -1.77 19.11 16.57
C VAL A 308 -1.64 19.37 18.06
N SER A 309 -1.59 18.31 18.84
CA SER A 309 -1.33 18.35 20.28
C SER A 309 -0.38 17.23 20.67
N ARG A 310 0.37 17.44 21.78
CA ARG A 310 1.27 16.42 22.32
C ARG A 310 0.55 15.08 22.55
N LYS A 311 -0.67 15.13 23.11
CA LYS A 311 -1.49 13.94 23.33
C LYS A 311 -1.83 13.21 22.03
N ALA A 312 -2.27 13.92 21.00
CA ALA A 312 -2.63 13.30 19.72
C ALA A 312 -1.41 12.60 19.07
N VAL A 313 -0.24 13.22 19.15
CA VAL A 313 1.01 12.63 18.66
C VAL A 313 1.39 11.39 19.50
N GLN A 314 1.33 11.48 20.82
CA GLN A 314 1.62 10.35 21.72
C GLN A 314 0.65 9.18 21.56
N ASP A 315 -0.63 9.46 21.31
CA ASP A 315 -1.65 8.44 21.04
C ASP A 315 -1.34 7.73 19.71
N ASN A 316 -0.94 8.45 18.67
CA ASN A 316 -0.50 7.86 17.40
C ASN A 316 0.73 6.96 17.59
N VAL A 317 1.77 7.44 18.29
CA VAL A 317 2.96 6.63 18.63
C VAL A 317 2.56 5.36 19.40
N SER A 318 1.66 5.50 20.39
CA SER A 318 1.14 4.36 21.17
C SER A 318 0.46 3.34 20.28
N GLU A 319 -0.34 3.78 19.31
CA GLU A 319 -1.02 2.89 18.36
C GLU A 319 -0.02 2.04 17.58
N ARG A 320 1.06 2.62 17.04
CA ARG A 320 2.02 1.83 16.25
C ARG A 320 2.90 0.95 17.12
N CYS A 321 3.28 1.39 18.32
CA CYS A 321 3.92 0.51 19.31
C CYS A 321 3.06 -0.74 19.57
N ASN A 322 1.75 -0.56 19.74
CA ASN A 322 0.82 -1.67 19.94
C ASN A 322 0.69 -2.56 18.71
N ARG A 323 0.52 -1.98 17.51
CA ARG A 323 0.37 -2.72 16.25
C ARG A 323 1.64 -3.51 15.92
N LEU A 324 2.82 -2.90 16.04
CA LEU A 324 4.12 -3.53 15.82
C LEU A 324 4.54 -4.47 16.97
N GLN A 325 3.83 -4.47 18.09
CA GLN A 325 4.20 -5.18 19.32
C GLN A 325 5.61 -4.83 19.82
N GLN A 326 5.93 -3.54 19.85
CA GLN A 326 7.22 -3.03 20.26
C GLN A 326 7.11 -1.91 21.27
N ARG A 327 8.09 -1.84 22.18
CA ARG A 327 8.23 -0.73 23.13
C ARG A 327 8.75 0.55 22.47
N LYS A 328 9.54 0.40 21.42
CA LYS A 328 10.20 1.48 20.69
C LYS A 328 10.12 1.20 19.19
N ILE A 329 9.81 2.21 18.39
CA ILE A 329 9.74 2.16 16.93
C ILE A 329 11.14 2.48 16.38
N ASP A 330 11.68 1.63 15.51
CA ASP A 330 13.04 1.80 14.99
C ASP A 330 13.15 3.06 14.12
N LEU A 331 12.22 3.26 13.17
CA LEU A 331 12.13 4.48 12.36
C LEU A 331 10.68 4.90 12.17
N LEU A 332 10.38 6.13 12.57
CA LEU A 332 9.07 6.75 12.44
C LEU A 332 9.10 7.84 11.38
N GLN A 333 8.45 7.59 10.25
CA GLN A 333 8.46 8.50 9.11
C GLN A 333 7.21 9.38 9.12
N PHE A 334 7.37 10.69 9.18
CA PHE A 334 6.26 11.62 9.24
C PHE A 334 5.85 12.10 7.84
N HIS A 335 4.56 12.00 7.54
CA HIS A 335 3.95 12.51 6.30
C HIS A 335 2.88 13.54 6.66
N TRP A 336 2.96 14.70 6.02
CA TRP A 336 2.03 15.81 6.23
C TRP A 336 1.47 16.30 4.90
N GLN A 337 0.15 16.39 4.80
CA GLN A 337 -0.56 16.79 3.59
C GLN A 337 -0.55 18.31 3.35
N PHE A 338 -0.59 19.12 4.42
CA PHE A 338 -0.99 20.54 4.36
C PHE A 338 0.20 21.49 4.56
N TYR A 339 1.00 21.72 3.52
CA TYR A 339 2.27 22.48 3.66
C TYR A 339 2.09 23.95 4.03
N ASP A 340 0.91 24.51 3.76
CA ASP A 340 0.54 25.85 4.21
C ASP A 340 0.31 25.91 5.73
N ASP A 341 0.03 24.76 6.37
CA ASP A 341 -0.11 24.64 7.82
C ASP A 341 1.21 24.19 8.46
N LYS A 342 1.92 25.15 9.07
CA LYS A 342 3.22 24.91 9.75
C LYS A 342 3.13 24.09 11.04
N LYS A 343 1.93 23.68 11.50
CA LYS A 343 1.76 22.79 12.66
C LYS A 343 2.50 21.45 12.53
N TYR A 344 2.94 21.07 11.32
CA TYR A 344 3.81 19.92 11.11
C TYR A 344 5.14 20.03 11.90
N LEU A 345 5.64 21.24 12.16
CA LEU A 345 6.85 21.47 12.99
C LEU A 345 6.59 21.13 14.45
N ASP A 346 5.41 21.50 14.99
CA ASP A 346 5.03 21.17 16.35
C ASP A 346 4.81 19.67 16.52
N ALA A 347 4.20 19.01 15.52
CA ALA A 347 4.05 17.56 15.52
C ALA A 347 5.41 16.85 15.56
N LEU A 348 6.37 17.29 14.74
CA LEU A 348 7.72 16.74 14.71
C LEU A 348 8.48 16.96 16.03
N ARG A 349 8.34 18.12 16.68
CA ARG A 349 8.90 18.35 18.02
C ARG A 349 8.33 17.39 19.06
N TYR A 350 7.02 17.16 19.04
CA TYR A 350 6.41 16.18 19.95
C TYR A 350 6.86 14.74 19.65
N LEU A 351 7.18 14.42 18.40
CA LEU A 351 7.76 13.13 18.02
C LEU A 351 9.21 12.99 18.50
N GLU A 352 10.02 14.05 18.44
CA GLU A 352 11.40 14.09 18.93
C GLU A 352 11.47 13.94 20.46
N ASP A 353 10.51 14.52 21.17
CA ASP A 353 10.38 14.37 22.62
C ASP A 353 9.91 12.96 23.07
N ASP A 354 9.36 12.13 22.19
CA ASP A 354 8.79 10.83 22.55
C ASP A 354 9.86 9.73 22.51
N GLU A 355 10.28 9.27 23.69
CA GLU A 355 11.32 8.25 23.86
C GLU A 355 11.00 6.90 23.19
N ARG A 356 9.75 6.66 22.78
CA ARG A 356 9.34 5.45 22.05
C ARG A 356 9.66 5.53 20.56
N VAL A 357 10.15 6.67 20.06
CA VAL A 357 10.62 6.86 18.69
C VAL A 357 12.15 6.87 18.70
N ASP A 358 12.80 5.90 18.03
CA ASP A 358 14.28 5.85 17.99
C ASP A 358 14.88 6.78 16.95
N MET A 359 14.24 6.88 15.80
CA MET A 359 14.64 7.74 14.69
C MET A 359 13.40 8.37 14.06
N ILE A 360 13.49 9.66 13.74
CA ILE A 360 12.51 10.36 12.91
C ILE A 360 13.01 10.36 11.46
N GLY A 361 12.12 9.99 10.56
CA GLY A 361 12.23 10.24 9.13
C GLY A 361 11.09 11.15 8.66
N LEU A 362 11.22 11.68 7.46
CA LEU A 362 10.14 12.35 6.73
C LEU A 362 9.69 11.45 5.58
N CYS A 363 8.51 11.73 5.03
CA CYS A 363 7.98 11.05 3.85
C CYS A 363 7.28 12.09 2.96
N ASN A 364 7.73 12.18 1.70
CA ASN A 364 7.25 13.14 0.69
C ASN A 364 7.46 14.62 1.05
N PHE A 365 8.44 14.95 1.90
CA PHE A 365 8.89 16.33 2.14
C PHE A 365 9.75 16.82 0.98
N ASP A 366 9.33 17.89 0.32
CA ASP A 366 10.15 18.58 -0.69
C ASP A 366 11.35 19.28 -0.03
N THR A 367 12.33 19.70 -0.84
CA THR A 367 13.61 20.25 -0.38
C THR A 367 13.39 21.46 0.52
N LYS A 368 12.48 22.37 0.13
CA LYS A 368 12.15 23.56 0.92
C LYS A 368 11.64 23.19 2.32
N HIS A 369 10.71 22.24 2.42
CA HIS A 369 10.13 21.86 3.71
C HIS A 369 11.08 20.97 4.52
N LEU A 370 11.92 20.15 3.88
CA LEU A 370 13.00 19.44 4.56
C LEU A 370 13.97 20.44 5.20
N GLU A 371 14.43 21.45 4.47
CA GLU A 371 15.29 22.50 5.03
C GLU A 371 14.60 23.29 6.15
N GLU A 372 13.30 23.58 6.02
CA GLU A 372 12.53 24.25 7.08
C GLU A 372 12.50 23.44 8.39
N VAL A 373 12.30 22.11 8.29
CA VAL A 373 12.38 21.20 9.45
C VAL A 373 13.78 21.23 10.07
N LEU A 374 14.83 21.09 9.25
CA LEU A 374 16.21 21.03 9.73
C LEU A 374 16.65 22.36 10.37
N ASN A 375 16.30 23.49 9.76
CA ASN A 375 16.60 24.83 10.28
C ASN A 375 15.83 25.14 11.58
N SER A 376 14.76 24.41 11.86
CA SER A 376 14.01 24.50 13.13
C SER A 376 14.68 23.74 14.29
N GLY A 377 15.81 23.08 14.03
CA GLY A 377 16.59 22.32 15.02
C GLY A 377 16.12 20.89 15.26
N ILE A 378 15.14 20.41 14.50
CA ILE A 378 14.58 19.05 14.64
C ILE A 378 15.53 18.05 13.98
N THR A 379 15.85 16.98 14.71
CA THR A 379 16.71 15.90 14.21
C THR A 379 15.92 14.95 13.32
N VAL A 380 16.32 14.85 12.06
CA VAL A 380 15.78 13.90 11.07
C VAL A 380 16.92 13.04 10.56
N HIS A 381 16.66 11.77 10.25
CA HIS A 381 17.66 10.84 9.73
C HIS A 381 17.43 10.43 8.27
N SER A 382 16.19 10.46 7.81
CA SER A 382 15.85 10.07 6.45
C SER A 382 14.68 10.86 5.86
N ASN A 383 14.60 10.90 4.54
CA ASN A 383 13.40 11.34 3.83
C ASN A 383 13.00 10.28 2.80
N GLN A 384 11.77 9.77 2.90
CA GLN A 384 11.25 8.77 1.97
C GLN A 384 10.54 9.44 0.79
N ILE A 385 11.09 9.30 -0.42
CA ILE A 385 10.60 9.99 -1.63
C ILE A 385 10.66 9.10 -2.87
N GLN A 386 9.90 9.46 -3.91
CA GLN A 386 9.99 8.79 -5.20
C GLN A 386 11.32 9.10 -5.87
N PHE A 387 12.06 8.07 -6.32
CA PHE A 387 13.27 8.26 -7.13
C PHE A 387 13.48 7.07 -8.08
N SER A 388 13.59 7.35 -9.38
CA SER A 388 13.84 6.36 -10.43
C SER A 388 14.52 7.00 -11.65
N LEU A 389 14.83 6.20 -12.67
CA LEU A 389 15.28 6.71 -13.97
C LEU A 389 14.22 7.61 -14.67
N ILE A 390 12.93 7.41 -14.35
CA ILE A 390 11.81 8.17 -14.93
C ILE A 390 11.48 9.41 -14.09
N ASP A 391 11.76 9.36 -12.80
CA ASP A 391 11.59 10.47 -11.89
C ASP A 391 12.88 10.72 -11.13
N SER A 392 13.73 11.53 -11.73
CA SER A 392 15.03 11.93 -11.19
C SER A 392 15.01 13.31 -10.54
N ARG A 393 13.83 13.84 -10.20
CA ARG A 393 13.69 15.15 -9.54
C ARG A 393 14.50 15.28 -8.25
N PRO A 394 14.63 14.23 -7.40
CA PRO A 394 15.50 14.31 -6.22
C PRO A 394 16.98 14.63 -6.51
N ALA A 395 17.45 14.42 -7.74
CA ALA A 395 18.82 14.73 -8.12
C ALA A 395 19.07 16.21 -8.45
N VAL A 396 18.01 17.05 -8.46
CA VAL A 396 18.13 18.48 -8.78
C VAL A 396 18.60 19.30 -7.57
N GLU A 397 17.86 19.27 -6.46
CA GLU A 397 18.18 20.04 -5.24
C GLU A 397 18.30 19.16 -3.98
N MET A 398 17.34 18.24 -3.79
CA MET A 398 17.22 17.38 -2.59
C MET A 398 18.51 16.64 -2.22
N GLY A 399 19.22 16.10 -3.23
CA GLY A 399 20.47 15.37 -3.03
C GLY A 399 21.55 16.19 -2.31
N GLU A 400 21.71 17.47 -2.66
CA GLU A 400 22.71 18.35 -2.05
C GLU A 400 22.37 18.66 -0.59
N VAL A 401 21.10 18.95 -0.31
CA VAL A 401 20.60 19.15 1.06
C VAL A 401 20.80 17.89 1.90
N CYS A 402 20.51 16.72 1.35
CA CYS A 402 20.71 15.45 2.04
C CYS A 402 22.19 15.21 2.38
N LEU A 403 23.12 15.49 1.46
CA LEU A 403 24.55 15.38 1.74
C LEU A 403 25.01 16.37 2.81
N LYS A 404 24.59 17.63 2.70
CA LYS A 404 24.95 18.71 3.63
C LYS A 404 24.51 18.41 5.07
N HIS A 405 23.32 17.84 5.25
CA HIS A 405 22.72 17.58 6.56
C HIS A 405 22.83 16.10 7.01
N ASN A 406 23.56 15.27 6.27
CA ASN A 406 23.70 13.82 6.53
C ASN A 406 22.34 13.09 6.64
N ILE A 407 21.40 13.44 5.77
CA ILE A 407 20.11 12.78 5.62
C ILE A 407 20.23 11.70 4.55
N LYS A 408 19.59 10.54 4.77
CA LYS A 408 19.52 9.47 3.78
C LYS A 408 18.16 9.42 3.10
N LEU A 409 18.15 9.30 1.78
CA LEU A 409 16.93 9.00 1.04
C LEU A 409 16.60 7.51 1.16
N LEU A 410 15.33 7.23 1.50
CA LEU A 410 14.73 5.91 1.35
C LEU A 410 13.80 5.99 0.15
N THR A 411 14.16 5.37 -0.97
CA THR A 411 13.50 5.66 -2.24
C THR A 411 12.42 4.64 -2.55
N TYR A 412 11.23 5.07 -2.97
CA TYR A 412 10.20 4.18 -3.49
C TYR A 412 9.94 4.48 -4.97
N GLY A 413 9.18 3.61 -5.63
CA GLY A 413 8.83 3.80 -7.05
C GLY A 413 10.00 3.61 -8.01
N THR A 414 11.14 3.13 -7.52
CA THR A 414 12.38 2.88 -8.29
C THR A 414 12.16 2.03 -9.53
N LEU A 415 11.22 1.08 -9.49
CA LEU A 415 10.89 0.19 -10.60
C LEU A 415 9.66 0.64 -11.41
N CYS A 416 9.12 1.84 -11.14
CA CYS A 416 7.96 2.42 -11.84
C CYS A 416 6.76 1.46 -11.92
N GLY A 417 6.33 0.90 -10.78
CA GLY A 417 5.22 -0.07 -10.75
C GLY A 417 5.54 -1.39 -11.46
N GLY A 418 6.83 -1.68 -11.68
CA GLY A 418 7.32 -2.84 -12.41
C GLY A 418 7.41 -2.63 -13.92
N PHE A 419 7.37 -1.39 -14.42
CA PHE A 419 7.63 -1.07 -15.83
C PHE A 419 9.10 -1.22 -16.20
N LEU A 420 10.03 -0.94 -15.28
CA LEU A 420 11.47 -1.14 -15.47
C LEU A 420 11.83 -2.63 -15.29
N ALA A 421 11.33 -3.47 -16.19
CA ALA A 421 11.53 -4.92 -16.19
C ALA A 421 11.46 -5.49 -17.62
N GLU A 422 12.15 -6.61 -17.83
CA GLU A 422 12.26 -7.33 -19.13
C GLU A 422 10.92 -7.58 -19.82
N LYS A 423 9.86 -7.86 -19.05
CA LYS A 423 8.53 -8.16 -19.59
C LYS A 423 7.91 -7.02 -20.42
N TRP A 424 8.38 -5.78 -20.22
CA TRP A 424 7.90 -4.59 -20.92
C TRP A 424 8.77 -4.18 -22.11
N LEU A 425 9.93 -4.81 -22.31
CA LEU A 425 10.78 -4.57 -23.45
C LEU A 425 10.09 -5.03 -24.74
N ASN A 426 10.15 -4.21 -25.79
CA ASN A 426 9.51 -4.43 -27.09
C ASN A 426 7.99 -4.62 -27.00
N LYS A 427 7.34 -3.99 -26.02
CA LYS A 427 5.87 -3.99 -25.90
C LYS A 427 5.28 -2.68 -26.38
N PRO A 428 4.08 -2.69 -26.99
CA PRO A 428 3.34 -1.46 -27.24
C PRO A 428 2.97 -0.79 -25.91
N GLU A 429 2.64 0.50 -25.96
CA GLU A 429 2.15 1.21 -24.78
C GLU A 429 0.87 0.52 -24.29
N PRO A 430 0.79 0.15 -22.99
CA PRO A 430 -0.40 -0.50 -22.49
C PRO A 430 -1.59 0.46 -22.47
N GLU A 431 -2.77 -0.09 -22.73
CA GLU A 431 -4.04 0.59 -22.46
C GLU A 431 -4.16 0.78 -20.93
N VAL A 432 -4.07 2.03 -20.45
CA VAL A 432 -3.97 2.39 -19.01
C VAL A 432 -5.04 1.71 -18.16
N TYR A 433 -6.22 1.51 -18.74
CA TYR A 433 -7.39 1.03 -18.03
C TYR A 433 -7.76 -0.42 -18.33
N ASP A 434 -6.89 -1.16 -18.99
CA ASP A 434 -7.00 -2.62 -19.10
C ASP A 434 -6.91 -3.27 -17.70
N ASP A 435 -7.62 -4.39 -17.53
CA ASP A 435 -7.70 -5.11 -16.25
C ASP A 435 -6.37 -5.74 -15.82
N THR A 436 -5.45 -5.96 -16.75
CA THR A 436 -4.09 -6.44 -16.44
C THR A 436 -3.18 -5.35 -15.86
N ILE A 437 -3.59 -4.08 -15.96
CA ILE A 437 -2.85 -2.94 -15.44
C ILE A 437 -3.24 -2.69 -13.98
N THR A 438 -2.23 -2.75 -13.12
CA THR A 438 -2.40 -2.46 -11.70
C THR A 438 -2.59 -0.96 -11.45
N PRO A 439 -3.19 -0.55 -10.31
CA PRO A 439 -3.29 0.88 -9.96
C PRO A 439 -1.95 1.62 -9.95
N SER A 440 -0.86 0.93 -9.60
CA SER A 440 0.49 1.49 -9.54
C SER A 440 1.03 1.73 -10.93
N GLN A 441 0.86 0.77 -11.84
CA GLN A 441 1.21 0.95 -13.24
C GLN A 441 0.43 2.10 -13.88
N ARG A 442 -0.85 2.27 -13.57
CA ARG A 442 -1.61 3.46 -14.05
C ARG A 442 -0.93 4.76 -13.64
N LYS A 443 -0.53 4.88 -12.38
CA LYS A 443 0.20 6.04 -11.88
C LYS A 443 1.51 6.25 -12.64
N TYR A 444 2.36 5.22 -12.69
CA TYR A 444 3.69 5.34 -13.26
C TYR A 444 3.70 5.48 -14.78
N GLN A 445 2.65 5.03 -15.48
CA GLN A 445 2.48 5.31 -16.90
C GLN A 445 2.29 6.81 -17.14
N GLY A 446 1.55 7.51 -16.27
CA GLY A 446 1.45 8.97 -16.29
C GLY A 446 2.83 9.63 -16.17
N MET A 447 3.68 9.14 -15.26
CA MET A 447 5.06 9.62 -15.11
C MET A 447 5.92 9.34 -16.35
N ILE A 448 5.81 8.16 -16.96
CA ILE A 448 6.52 7.82 -18.21
C ILE A 448 6.10 8.76 -19.35
N ARG A 449 4.80 9.05 -19.47
CA ARG A 449 4.28 10.01 -20.44
C ARG A 449 4.85 11.40 -20.20
N SER A 450 4.84 11.89 -18.97
CA SER A 450 5.43 13.19 -18.62
C SER A 450 6.93 13.23 -18.88
N TRP A 451 7.66 12.16 -18.58
CA TRP A 451 9.12 12.06 -18.72
C TRP A 451 9.60 12.05 -20.18
N GLY A 452 8.95 11.31 -21.07
CA GLY A 452 9.45 11.20 -22.46
C GLY A 452 8.55 10.41 -23.40
N GLY A 453 7.45 9.85 -22.90
CA GLY A 453 6.56 8.99 -23.67
C GLY A 453 7.10 7.56 -23.81
N TRP A 454 6.24 6.68 -24.30
CA TRP A 454 6.53 5.26 -24.37
C TRP A 454 7.66 4.90 -25.34
N VAL A 455 7.83 5.66 -26.42
CA VAL A 455 8.91 5.44 -27.41
C VAL A 455 10.28 5.61 -26.76
N LEU A 456 10.52 6.75 -26.10
CA LEU A 456 11.79 6.99 -25.39
C LEU A 456 11.97 5.99 -24.24
N PHE A 457 10.87 5.58 -23.58
CA PHE A 457 10.90 4.55 -22.56
C PHE A 457 11.38 3.18 -23.09
N GLN A 458 10.96 2.78 -24.31
CA GLN A 458 11.46 1.54 -24.94
C GLN A 458 12.94 1.64 -25.33
N GLU A 459 13.41 2.82 -25.75
CA GLU A 459 14.83 3.07 -25.97
C GLU A 459 15.63 2.95 -24.67
N LEU A 460 15.11 3.48 -23.56
CA LEU A 460 15.68 3.30 -22.23
C LEU A 460 15.75 1.82 -21.85
N LEU A 461 14.65 1.06 -21.97
CA LEU A 461 14.65 -0.38 -21.68
C LEU A 461 15.67 -1.14 -22.52
N THR A 462 15.88 -0.76 -23.78
CA THR A 462 16.89 -1.36 -24.66
C THR A 462 18.31 -1.06 -24.18
N ALA A 463 18.59 0.19 -23.78
CA ALA A 463 19.88 0.56 -23.19
C ALA A 463 20.14 -0.21 -21.89
N LEU A 464 19.15 -0.25 -21.00
CA LEU A 464 19.21 -1.02 -19.75
C LEU A 464 19.41 -2.51 -20.03
N LYS A 465 18.79 -3.08 -21.06
CA LYS A 465 18.98 -4.49 -21.46
C LYS A 465 20.44 -4.77 -21.84
N SER A 466 21.06 -3.88 -22.60
CA SER A 466 22.46 -4.03 -22.98
C SER A 466 23.39 -4.04 -21.77
N ILE A 467 23.14 -3.17 -20.80
CA ILE A 467 23.91 -3.09 -19.55
C ILE A 467 23.64 -4.33 -18.68
N ALA A 468 22.37 -4.73 -18.57
CA ALA A 468 21.95 -5.92 -17.84
C ALA A 468 22.66 -7.18 -18.37
N THR A 469 22.74 -7.32 -19.70
CA THR A 469 23.45 -8.43 -20.35
C THR A 469 24.96 -8.41 -20.04
N LYS A 470 25.60 -7.24 -20.08
CA LYS A 470 27.02 -7.06 -19.76
C LYS A 470 27.34 -7.52 -18.32
N HIS A 471 26.46 -7.22 -17.37
CA HIS A 471 26.65 -7.56 -15.95
C HIS A 471 25.98 -8.87 -15.52
N SER A 472 25.34 -9.60 -16.44
CA SER A 472 24.59 -10.84 -16.15
C SER A 472 23.48 -10.67 -15.09
N VAL A 473 22.72 -9.59 -15.21
CA VAL A 473 21.58 -9.23 -14.34
C VAL A 473 20.36 -8.85 -15.19
N ASP A 474 19.24 -8.46 -14.57
CA ASP A 474 18.03 -8.00 -15.25
C ASP A 474 17.95 -6.46 -15.36
N ILE A 475 17.10 -5.95 -16.25
CA ILE A 475 16.79 -4.50 -16.37
C ILE A 475 16.45 -3.87 -15.01
N SER A 476 15.67 -4.56 -14.17
CA SER A 476 15.29 -4.07 -12.85
C SER A 476 16.51 -3.86 -11.94
N ASN A 477 17.54 -4.71 -12.05
CA ASN A 477 18.76 -4.57 -11.28
C ASN A 477 19.55 -3.34 -11.70
N VAL A 478 19.63 -3.08 -13.01
CA VAL A 478 20.29 -1.88 -13.53
C VAL A 478 19.58 -0.61 -13.07
N ALA A 479 18.25 -0.58 -13.14
CA ALA A 479 17.45 0.54 -12.65
C ALA A 479 17.63 0.77 -11.14
N THR A 480 17.61 -0.30 -10.35
CA THR A 480 17.87 -0.24 -8.90
C THR A 480 19.29 0.24 -8.60
N ARG A 481 20.30 -0.31 -9.29
CA ARG A 481 21.71 0.05 -9.11
C ARG A 481 21.95 1.53 -9.40
N TRP A 482 21.36 2.06 -10.47
CA TRP A 482 21.46 3.47 -10.81
C TRP A 482 20.99 4.39 -9.67
N VAL A 483 19.86 4.07 -9.02
CA VAL A 483 19.38 4.84 -7.84
C VAL A 483 20.31 4.64 -6.63
N LEU A 484 20.79 3.43 -6.40
CA LEU A 484 21.70 3.13 -5.29
C LEU A 484 23.10 3.75 -5.46
N ASP A 485 23.51 4.16 -6.65
CA ASP A 485 24.82 4.79 -6.86
C ASP A 485 24.88 6.24 -6.37
N PHE A 486 23.74 6.87 -6.10
CA PHE A 486 23.71 8.19 -5.49
C PHE A 486 24.13 8.12 -4.00
N PRO A 487 25.12 8.93 -3.55
CA PRO A 487 25.70 8.81 -2.20
C PRO A 487 24.74 9.19 -1.06
N TYR A 488 23.71 9.97 -1.38
CA TYR A 488 22.63 10.35 -0.46
C TYR A 488 21.51 9.31 -0.40
N VAL A 489 21.49 8.28 -1.26
CA VAL A 489 20.50 7.20 -1.19
C VAL A 489 20.97 6.12 -0.21
N GLY A 490 20.22 5.97 0.89
CA GLY A 490 20.44 4.90 1.85
C GLY A 490 19.99 3.55 1.31
N ALA A 491 18.71 3.47 0.92
CA ALA A 491 18.09 2.25 0.41
C ALA A 491 17.02 2.51 -0.64
N VAL A 492 16.73 1.48 -1.44
CA VAL A 492 15.52 1.38 -2.27
C VAL A 492 14.48 0.51 -1.57
N ILE A 493 13.22 0.91 -1.65
CA ILE A 493 12.08 0.18 -1.10
C ILE A 493 11.44 -0.60 -2.25
N VAL A 494 11.57 -1.93 -2.21
CA VAL A 494 10.99 -2.83 -3.21
C VAL A 494 9.74 -3.48 -2.61
N GLY A 495 8.60 -3.32 -3.29
CA GLY A 495 7.33 -3.84 -2.82
C GLY A 495 7.30 -5.37 -2.80
N ALA A 496 6.93 -5.96 -1.66
CA ALA A 496 6.84 -7.40 -1.48
C ALA A 496 5.37 -7.84 -1.33
N ARG A 497 4.91 -8.71 -2.23
CA ARG A 497 3.55 -9.29 -2.19
C ARG A 497 3.58 -10.57 -1.35
N MET A 498 3.63 -10.40 -0.02
CA MET A 498 3.75 -11.51 0.93
C MET A 498 2.64 -12.54 0.77
N GLY A 499 3.01 -13.82 0.77
CA GLY A 499 2.21 -14.99 0.47
C GLY A 499 1.81 -15.20 -1.00
N ILE A 500 2.20 -14.30 -1.93
CA ILE A 500 1.69 -14.30 -3.32
C ILE A 500 2.80 -14.51 -4.34
N SER A 501 3.87 -13.72 -4.28
CA SER A 501 4.98 -13.78 -5.23
C SER A 501 6.29 -13.42 -4.57
N GLU A 502 7.39 -14.04 -5.02
CA GLU A 502 8.73 -13.85 -4.47
C GLU A 502 9.72 -13.53 -5.59
N HIS A 503 10.55 -12.50 -5.36
CA HIS A 503 11.58 -12.03 -6.29
C HIS A 503 12.90 -11.72 -5.53
N THR A 504 13.15 -12.41 -4.42
CA THR A 504 14.29 -12.13 -3.52
C THR A 504 15.64 -12.24 -4.24
N ASP A 505 15.87 -13.35 -4.94
CA ASP A 505 17.15 -13.60 -5.62
C ASP A 505 17.40 -12.56 -6.73
N ALA A 506 16.36 -12.27 -7.52
CA ALA A 506 16.40 -11.22 -8.53
C ALA A 506 16.70 -9.85 -7.90
N ASN A 507 16.05 -9.48 -6.79
CA ASN A 507 16.32 -8.21 -6.12
C ASN A 507 17.76 -8.12 -5.59
N LEU A 508 18.29 -9.20 -5.00
CA LEU A 508 19.67 -9.28 -4.48
C LEU A 508 20.73 -9.21 -5.59
N ALA A 509 20.40 -9.60 -6.82
CA ALA A 509 21.28 -9.44 -7.98
C ALA A 509 21.57 -7.96 -8.33
N SER A 510 20.94 -7.00 -7.66
CA SER A 510 21.30 -5.57 -7.75
C SER A 510 22.61 -5.22 -7.05
N PHE A 511 23.17 -6.15 -6.26
CA PHE A 511 24.40 -5.94 -5.48
C PHE A 511 25.62 -6.63 -6.07
N GLY A 512 26.81 -6.15 -5.68
CA GLY A 512 28.09 -6.79 -5.99
C GLY A 512 28.67 -6.46 -7.36
N TRP A 513 28.11 -5.46 -8.04
CA TRP A 513 28.59 -4.88 -9.29
C TRP A 513 28.23 -3.39 -9.31
N SER A 514 28.80 -2.64 -10.26
CA SER A 514 28.60 -1.19 -10.40
C SER A 514 28.51 -0.79 -11.86
N LEU A 515 27.80 0.31 -12.14
CA LEU A 515 27.77 0.93 -13.46
C LEU A 515 29.12 1.60 -13.74
N ASP A 516 29.81 1.18 -14.79
CA ASP A 516 31.00 1.91 -15.25
C ASP A 516 30.62 3.14 -16.09
N GLN A 517 31.63 3.90 -16.54
CA GLN A 517 31.38 5.13 -17.27
C GLN A 517 30.60 4.90 -18.59
N ASP A 518 30.87 3.81 -19.31
CA ASP A 518 30.16 3.48 -20.56
C ASP A 518 28.68 3.14 -20.27
N ASP A 519 28.40 2.46 -19.16
CA ASP A 519 27.02 2.19 -18.73
C ASP A 519 26.29 3.49 -18.35
N GLN A 520 26.96 4.37 -17.60
CA GLN A 520 26.42 5.67 -17.21
C GLN A 520 26.14 6.55 -18.43
N ASP A 521 27.07 6.64 -19.37
CA ASP A 521 26.93 7.44 -20.59
C ASP A 521 25.77 6.94 -21.47
N LYS A 522 25.56 5.62 -21.55
CA LYS A 522 24.41 5.04 -22.27
C LYS A 522 23.08 5.43 -21.68
N VAL A 523 22.97 5.41 -20.34
CA VAL A 523 21.75 5.82 -19.64
C VAL A 523 21.55 7.32 -19.83
N GLU A 524 22.58 8.13 -19.57
CA GLU A 524 22.51 9.59 -19.60
C GLU A 524 22.13 10.11 -20.99
N LYS A 525 22.65 9.49 -22.06
CA LYS A 525 22.26 9.81 -23.44
C LYS A 525 20.74 9.71 -23.69
N ILE A 526 20.06 8.80 -23.00
CA ILE A 526 18.59 8.68 -23.08
C ILE A 526 17.92 9.68 -22.14
N LEU A 527 18.43 9.84 -20.91
CA LEU A 527 17.88 10.77 -19.93
C LEU A 527 17.94 12.23 -20.40
N ASP A 528 18.97 12.62 -21.16
CA ASP A 528 19.13 13.97 -21.73
C ASP A 528 18.10 14.32 -22.81
N ARG A 529 17.50 13.31 -23.43
CA ARG A 529 16.41 13.49 -24.40
C ARG A 529 15.04 13.52 -23.75
N SER A 530 14.98 13.30 -22.43
CA SER A 530 13.75 13.32 -21.67
C SER A 530 13.44 14.72 -21.13
N ARG A 531 12.23 14.89 -20.61
CA ARG A 531 11.74 16.08 -19.92
C ARG A 531 12.03 16.05 -18.41
N ARG A 532 13.04 15.29 -17.94
CA ARG A 532 13.32 15.13 -16.50
C ARG A 532 13.51 16.45 -15.74
N ARG A 533 14.07 17.49 -16.37
CA ARG A 533 14.20 18.84 -15.78
C ARG A 533 12.87 19.60 -15.77
N GLU A 534 12.15 19.57 -16.88
CA GLU A 534 10.81 20.18 -16.99
C GLU A 534 9.84 19.56 -15.97
N MET A 535 9.96 18.26 -15.67
CA MET A 535 9.19 17.64 -14.59
C MET A 535 9.43 18.34 -13.24
N PHE A 536 10.67 18.62 -12.86
CA PHE A 536 10.94 19.38 -11.62
C PHE A 536 10.26 20.77 -11.65
N GLU A 537 10.34 21.46 -12.78
CA GLU A 537 9.77 22.80 -12.95
C GLU A 537 8.22 22.82 -12.95
N THR A 538 7.59 21.76 -13.47
CA THR A 538 6.14 21.70 -13.72
C THR A 538 5.35 20.98 -12.63
N ILE A 539 5.86 19.85 -12.12
CA ILE A 539 5.23 19.07 -11.05
C ILE A 539 5.86 19.29 -9.67
N GLY A 540 6.87 20.17 -9.60
CA GLY A 540 7.61 20.48 -8.37
C GLY A 540 8.59 19.38 -8.00
N ASP A 541 9.34 19.61 -6.93
CA ASP A 541 10.44 18.76 -6.46
C ASP A 541 10.04 17.30 -6.19
N CYS A 542 9.25 17.04 -5.15
CA CYS A 542 8.77 15.70 -4.86
C CYS A 542 7.48 15.71 -4.04
N GLY A 543 6.76 14.59 -4.07
CA GLY A 543 5.67 14.33 -3.14
C GLY A 543 4.35 15.00 -3.47
N ALA A 544 4.31 16.03 -4.33
CA ALA A 544 3.08 16.72 -4.72
C ALA A 544 2.05 15.82 -5.43
N GLU A 545 2.51 14.74 -6.08
CA GLU A 545 1.64 13.73 -6.69
C GLU A 545 1.20 12.60 -5.73
N TYR A 546 1.59 12.69 -4.46
CA TYR A 546 1.31 11.72 -3.39
C TYR A 546 0.60 12.31 -2.18
N ARG A 547 0.88 13.58 -1.89
CA ARG A 547 -0.04 14.44 -1.18
C ARG A 547 -1.23 14.67 -2.11
#